data_AF-A0A0L0H7J6-F1
#
_entry.id   AF-A0A0L0H7J6-F1
#
_cell.length_a   1.000
_cell.length_b   1.000
_cell.length_c   1.000
_cell.angle_alpha   90.00
_cell.angle_beta   90.00
_cell.angle_gamma   90.00
#
_symmetry.space_group_name_H-M   'P 1'
#
loop_
_entity.id
_entity.type
_entity.pdbx_description
1 polymer ?
#
loop_
_entity_poly.entity_id
_entity_poly.type
_entity_poly.pdbx_seq_one_letter_code
_entity_poly.pdbx_strand_id
1 'polypeptide(L)'
;MGQKWQPSAGVWATYQALSCAFIMFDGGVYSMIYPYPTFLFFVNSPIPKGFIQPFSYPGLIALISVPIIVAIETNCCSAARNINEMLSYVPKAILYLVLALITVTQLTLVPAATFLLMTSVTLLVAAFTPEPAQTTMPR
;
A
#
# COMPACT_ATOMS: atom_id res chain seq x y z
N MET A 1 22.19 -20.64 24.06
CA MET A 1 20.92 -19.90 24.07
C MET A 1 20.72 -19.32 22.68
N GLY A 2 19.84 -19.92 21.87
CA GLY A 2 19.62 -19.46 20.50
C GLY A 2 18.96 -18.08 20.50
N GLN A 3 19.56 -17.11 19.83
CA GLN A 3 18.87 -15.86 19.52
C GLN A 3 17.61 -16.21 18.73
N LYS A 4 16.43 -15.97 19.31
CA LYS A 4 15.17 -16.04 18.56
C LYS A 4 15.22 -14.92 17.53
N TRP A 5 15.33 -15.28 16.26
CA TRP A 5 15.28 -14.34 15.15
C TRP A 5 13.88 -13.73 15.15
N GLN A 6 13.78 -12.44 15.49
CA GLN A 6 12.53 -11.68 15.39
C GLN A 6 12.77 -10.55 14.38
N PRO A 7 12.09 -10.55 13.22
CA PRO A 7 12.18 -9.44 12.30
C PRO A 7 11.68 -8.17 12.98
N SER A 8 12.37 -7.04 12.78
CA SER A 8 11.92 -5.76 13.32
C SER A 8 10.59 -5.35 12.69
N ALA A 9 9.84 -4.49 13.37
CA ALA A 9 8.55 -4.01 12.87
C ALA A 9 8.70 -3.29 11.51
N GLY A 10 9.83 -2.59 11.29
CA GLY A 10 10.17 -2.00 9.99
C GLY A 10 10.32 -3.04 8.88
N VAL A 11 11.06 -4.12 9.12
CA VAL A 11 11.24 -5.22 8.14
C VAL A 11 9.89 -5.87 7.81
N TRP A 12 9.05 -6.08 8.82
CA TRP A 12 7.73 -6.68 8.61
C TRP A 12 6.81 -5.75 7.81
N ALA A 13 6.81 -4.45 8.10
CA ALA A 13 6.07 -3.46 7.33
C ALA A 13 6.51 -3.42 5.86
N THR A 14 7.80 -3.53 5.58
CA THR A 14 8.34 -3.62 4.21
C THR A 14 7.80 -4.85 3.47
N TYR A 15 7.79 -6.03 4.09
CA TYR A 15 7.22 -7.23 3.47
C TYR A 15 5.71 -7.09 3.19
N GLN A 16 4.96 -6.50 4.12
CA GLN A 16 3.53 -6.26 3.92
C GLN A 16 3.28 -5.25 2.79
N ALA A 17 4.05 -4.16 2.75
CA ALA A 17 3.95 -3.13 1.72
C ALA A 17 4.26 -3.68 0.33
N LEU A 18 5.32 -4.49 0.18
CA LEU A 18 5.67 -5.13 -1.08
C LEU A 18 4.62 -6.16 -1.52
N SER A 19 4.13 -6.98 -0.58
CA SER A 19 3.03 -7.93 -0.85
C SER A 19 1.78 -7.20 -1.32
N CYS A 20 1.46 -6.07 -0.68
CA CYS A 20 0.36 -5.21 -1.10
C CYS A 20 0.56 -4.68 -2.52
N ALA A 21 1.77 -4.23 -2.88
CA ALA A 21 2.06 -3.71 -4.22
C ALA A 21 1.75 -4.75 -5.31
N PHE A 22 2.04 -6.04 -5.08
CA PHE A 22 1.68 -7.10 -6.03
C PHE A 22 0.16 -7.30 -6.15
N ILE A 23 -0.56 -7.30 -5.01
CA ILE A 23 -2.02 -7.44 -4.99
C ILE A 23 -2.70 -6.21 -5.64
N MET A 24 -2.17 -5.01 -5.39
CA MET A 24 -2.64 -3.75 -6.00
C MET A 24 -2.42 -3.74 -7.51
N PHE A 25 -1.31 -4.31 -7.99
CA PHE A 25 -1.07 -4.43 -9.42
C PHE A 25 -2.12 -5.31 -10.08
N ASP A 26 -2.34 -6.51 -9.55
CA ASP A 26 -3.32 -7.46 -10.10
C ASP A 26 -4.76 -6.94 -10.00
N GLY A 27 -5.19 -6.55 -8.79
CA GLY A 27 -6.52 -5.99 -8.56
C GLY A 27 -6.74 -4.64 -9.27
N GLY A 28 -5.67 -3.87 -9.49
CA GLY A 28 -5.66 -2.61 -10.23
C GLY A 28 -5.88 -2.83 -11.72
N VAL A 29 -5.13 -3.74 -12.35
CA VAL A 29 -5.35 -4.15 -13.75
C VAL A 29 -6.77 -4.70 -13.91
N TYR A 30 -7.21 -5.57 -13.01
CA TYR A 30 -8.55 -6.14 -13.06
C TYR A 30 -9.64 -5.07 -12.93
N SER A 31 -9.45 -4.07 -12.06
CA SER A 31 -10.38 -2.95 -11.89
C SER A 31 -10.44 -1.99 -13.09
N MET A 32 -9.40 -1.96 -13.91
CA MET A 32 -9.34 -1.18 -15.15
C MET A 32 -10.04 -1.91 -16.30
N ILE A 33 -9.91 -3.25 -16.37
CA ILE A 33 -10.57 -4.09 -17.39
C ILE A 33 -12.06 -4.25 -17.08
N TYR A 34 -12.39 -4.47 -15.81
CA TYR A 34 -13.75 -4.68 -15.32
C TYR A 34 -14.10 -3.60 -14.30
N PRO A 35 -14.47 -2.38 -14.75
CA PRO A 35 -14.98 -1.36 -13.84
C PRO A 35 -16.25 -1.89 -13.15
N TYR A 36 -16.10 -2.31 -11.89
CA TYR A 36 -17.16 -2.90 -11.06
C TYR A 36 -18.30 -1.88 -10.76
N PRO A 37 -19.48 -2.33 -10.28
CA PRO A 37 -20.78 -1.68 -10.36
C PRO A 37 -21.00 -0.50 -9.40
N THR A 38 -19.97 0.17 -8.86
CA THR A 38 -20.18 1.60 -8.53
C THR A 38 -20.54 2.34 -9.82
N PHE A 39 -19.97 1.93 -10.96
CA PHE A 39 -20.41 2.31 -12.29
C PHE A 39 -21.89 1.97 -12.55
N LEU A 40 -22.38 0.75 -12.26
CA LEU A 40 -23.80 0.38 -12.42
C LEU A 40 -24.74 1.12 -11.45
N PHE A 41 -24.26 1.52 -10.27
CA PHE A 41 -25.00 2.41 -9.36
C PHE A 41 -25.17 3.80 -9.99
N PHE A 42 -24.17 4.33 -10.71
CA PHE A 42 -24.28 5.57 -11.48
C PHE A 42 -25.09 5.42 -12.78
N VAL A 43 -25.08 4.25 -13.42
CA VAL A 43 -25.86 3.97 -14.65
C VAL A 43 -27.37 3.95 -14.39
N ASN A 44 -27.80 3.55 -13.18
CA ASN A 44 -29.20 3.62 -12.73
C ASN A 44 -29.55 4.88 -11.92
N SER A 45 -28.57 5.77 -11.71
CA SER A 45 -28.76 7.05 -11.02
C SER A 45 -29.05 8.15 -12.05
N PRO A 46 -29.85 9.19 -11.75
CA PRO A 46 -30.11 10.32 -12.66
C PRO A 46 -28.88 11.21 -12.94
N ILE A 47 -27.68 10.73 -12.64
CA ILE A 47 -26.42 11.46 -12.78
C ILE A 47 -26.01 11.46 -14.26
N PRO A 48 -25.67 12.63 -14.84
CA PRO A 48 -25.44 12.77 -16.26
C PRO A 48 -24.35 11.82 -16.77
N LYS A 49 -24.60 11.23 -17.94
CA LYS A 49 -23.74 10.26 -18.65
C LYS A 49 -22.30 10.73 -18.92
N GLY A 50 -21.97 12.00 -18.67
CA GLY A 50 -20.59 12.50 -18.64
C GLY A 50 -19.74 11.94 -17.48
N PHE A 51 -20.36 11.31 -16.48
CA PHE A 51 -19.68 10.55 -15.42
C PHE A 51 -19.42 9.08 -15.78
N ILE A 52 -19.82 8.63 -16.98
CA ILE A 52 -19.43 7.32 -17.52
C ILE A 52 -17.97 7.43 -17.97
N GLN A 53 -17.08 7.18 -17.03
CA GLN A 53 -15.65 7.30 -17.28
C GLN A 53 -15.09 5.98 -17.82
N PRO A 54 -14.18 6.04 -18.80
CA PRO A 54 -13.59 4.85 -19.40
C PRO A 54 -12.64 4.09 -18.47
N PHE A 55 -12.30 4.65 -17.30
CA PHE A 55 -11.31 4.11 -16.38
C PHE A 55 -11.78 4.21 -14.93
N SER A 56 -11.42 3.22 -14.12
CA SER A 56 -11.64 3.24 -12.67
C SER A 56 -10.58 4.13 -12.00
N TYR A 57 -10.95 5.29 -11.45
CA TYR A 57 -10.00 6.14 -10.70
C TYR A 57 -9.31 5.39 -9.55
N PRO A 58 -10.01 4.61 -8.69
CA PRO A 58 -9.34 3.80 -7.67
C PRO A 58 -8.34 2.80 -8.26
N GLY A 59 -8.67 2.20 -9.42
CA GLY A 59 -7.78 1.31 -10.15
C GLY A 59 -6.52 2.00 -10.66
N LEU A 60 -6.69 3.18 -11.26
CA LEU A 60 -5.56 3.98 -11.75
C LEU A 60 -4.65 4.44 -10.61
N ILE A 61 -5.23 4.92 -9.50
CA ILE A 61 -4.47 5.30 -8.30
C ILE A 61 -3.72 4.09 -7.77
N ALA A 62 -4.34 2.90 -7.72
CA ALA A 62 -3.67 1.69 -7.28
C ALA A 62 -2.45 1.37 -8.16
N LEU A 63 -2.60 1.42 -9.49
CA LEU A 63 -1.49 1.16 -10.43
C LEU A 63 -0.34 2.18 -10.32
N ILE A 64 -0.64 3.47 -10.11
CA ILE A 64 0.38 4.50 -9.89
C ILE A 64 1.08 4.32 -8.54
N SER A 65 0.36 3.79 -7.55
CA SER A 65 0.91 3.59 -6.20
C SER A 65 1.91 2.44 -6.14
N VAL A 66 1.76 1.40 -6.98
CA VAL A 66 2.70 0.25 -7.04
C VAL A 66 4.17 0.67 -7.19
N PRO A 67 4.58 1.44 -8.22
CA PRO A 67 5.97 1.86 -8.36
C PRO A 67 6.43 2.77 -7.22
N ILE A 68 5.53 3.55 -6.61
CA ILE A 68 5.85 4.41 -5.46
C ILE A 68 6.19 3.54 -4.23
N ILE A 69 5.35 2.55 -3.92
CA ILE A 69 5.56 1.63 -2.80
C ILE A 69 6.86 0.85 -3.01
N VAL A 70 7.08 0.30 -4.21
CA VAL A 70 8.30 -0.43 -4.54
C VAL A 70 9.53 0.48 -4.39
N ALA A 71 9.48 1.72 -4.90
CA ALA A 71 10.61 2.64 -4.77
C ALA A 71 10.93 2.97 -3.30
N ILE A 72 9.91 3.29 -2.48
CA ILE A 72 10.07 3.61 -1.05
C ILE A 72 10.67 2.42 -0.28
N GLU A 73 10.18 1.21 -0.56
CA GLU A 73 10.48 0.02 0.26
C GLU A 73 11.75 -0.72 -0.20
N THR A 74 12.11 -0.67 -1.49
CA THR A 74 13.32 -1.35 -2.01
C THR A 74 14.58 -0.49 -1.95
N ASN A 75 14.48 0.81 -1.65
CA ASN A 75 15.61 1.75 -1.69
C ASN A 75 16.40 1.69 -3.03
N CYS A 76 15.73 1.38 -4.13
CA CYS A 76 16.38 1.02 -5.40
C CYS A 76 17.28 2.14 -5.98
N CYS A 77 17.04 3.39 -5.59
CA CYS A 77 17.78 4.57 -6.03
C CYS A 77 18.24 5.42 -4.83
N SER A 78 19.35 6.15 -4.97
CA SER A 78 19.86 7.06 -3.93
C SER A 78 18.83 8.11 -3.49
N ALA A 79 17.95 8.55 -4.40
CA ALA A 79 16.82 9.42 -4.08
C ALA A 79 15.76 8.71 -3.21
N ALA A 80 15.48 7.43 -3.47
CA ALA A 80 14.55 6.63 -2.68
C ALA A 80 15.11 6.34 -1.28
N ARG A 81 16.42 6.12 -1.18
CA ARG A 81 17.12 5.98 0.10
C ARG A 81 17.05 7.26 0.93
N ASN A 82 17.29 8.43 0.33
CA ASN A 82 17.11 9.72 1.01
C ASN A 82 15.66 9.95 1.46
N ILE A 83 14.67 9.58 0.63
CA ILE A 83 13.24 9.69 0.99
C ILE A 83 12.91 8.73 2.15
N ASN A 84 13.47 7.53 2.17
CA ASN A 84 13.25 6.55 3.23
C ASN A 84 13.93 6.97 4.55
N GLU A 85 15.13 7.56 4.48
CA GLU A 85 15.82 8.14 5.63
C GLU A 85 15.12 9.43 6.14
N MET A 86 14.40 10.15 5.28
CA MET A 86 13.66 11.37 5.64
C MET A 86 12.22 11.10 6.10
N LEU A 87 11.57 10.03 5.61
CA LEU A 87 10.26 9.58 6.09
C LEU A 87 10.40 8.72 7.35
N SER A 88 10.20 9.35 8.50
CA SER A 88 9.93 8.64 9.76
C SER A 88 8.74 7.67 9.61
N TYR A 89 8.63 6.70 10.52
CA TYR A 89 7.57 5.69 10.55
C TYR A 89 6.14 6.29 10.48
N VAL A 90 5.93 7.47 11.08
CA VAL A 90 4.61 8.14 11.15
C VAL A 90 4.13 8.67 9.77
N PRO A 91 4.91 9.48 9.02
CA PRO A 91 4.56 9.86 7.65
C PRO A 91 4.22 8.69 6.72
N LYS A 92 4.96 7.58 6.82
CA LYS A 92 4.68 6.37 6.03
C LYS A 92 3.35 5.75 6.41
N ALA A 93 3.06 5.65 7.70
CA ALA A 93 1.79 5.12 8.17
C ALA A 93 0.60 5.93 7.65
N ILE A 94 0.70 7.27 7.63
CA ILE A 94 -0.35 8.15 7.09
C ILE A 94 -0.51 7.92 5.58
N LEU A 95 0.59 7.84 4.82
CA LEU A 95 0.55 7.56 3.38
C LEU A 95 -0.18 6.24 3.08
N TYR A 96 0.20 5.15 3.76
CA TYR A 96 -0.43 3.86 3.58
C TYR A 96 -1.90 3.83 4.02
N LEU A 97 -2.26 4.59 5.06
CA LEU A 97 -3.66 4.72 5.50
C LEU A 97 -4.53 5.42 4.44
N VAL A 98 -4.05 6.52 3.86
CA VAL A 98 -4.77 7.22 2.78
C VAL A 98 -4.97 6.31 1.57
N LEU A 99 -3.92 5.55 1.21
CA LEU A 99 -4.01 4.53 0.15
C LEU A 99 -5.02 3.43 0.48
N ALA A 100 -5.10 2.98 1.74
CA ALA A 100 -6.09 1.99 2.19
C ALA A 100 -7.52 2.51 2.00
N LEU A 101 -7.78 3.76 2.37
CA LEU A 101 -9.09 4.40 2.23
C LEU A 101 -9.51 4.58 0.76
N ILE A 102 -8.56 4.83 -0.14
CA ILE A 102 -8.86 4.92 -1.57
C ILE A 102 -9.13 3.53 -2.14
N THR A 103 -8.31 2.53 -1.79
CA THR A 103 -8.40 1.17 -2.33
C THR A 103 -9.64 0.42 -1.85
N VAL A 104 -10.17 0.68 -0.64
CA VAL A 104 -11.42 0.05 -0.16
C VAL A 104 -12.65 0.45 -0.98
N THR A 105 -12.58 1.55 -1.72
CA THR A 105 -13.69 1.99 -2.59
C THR A 105 -13.93 1.04 -3.78
N GLN A 106 -13.02 0.10 -4.04
CA GLN A 106 -13.11 -0.88 -5.10
C GLN A 106 -13.04 -2.31 -4.55
N LEU A 107 -14.05 -3.13 -4.85
CA LEU A 107 -14.16 -4.50 -4.32
C LEU A 107 -12.97 -5.39 -4.68
N THR A 108 -12.42 -5.23 -5.88
CA THR A 108 -11.26 -5.99 -6.38
C THR A 108 -9.96 -5.62 -5.66
N LEU A 109 -9.95 -4.51 -4.90
CA LEU A 109 -8.81 -3.99 -4.16
C LEU A 109 -8.97 -4.13 -2.64
N VAL A 110 -10.06 -4.73 -2.14
CA VAL A 110 -10.28 -4.97 -0.70
C VAL A 110 -9.14 -5.74 -0.03
N PRO A 111 -8.55 -6.79 -0.65
CA PRO A 111 -7.38 -7.45 -0.07
C PRO A 111 -6.21 -6.48 0.08
N ALA A 112 -5.91 -5.68 -0.97
CA ALA A 112 -4.85 -4.67 -0.91
C ALA A 112 -5.10 -3.61 0.17
N ALA A 113 -6.33 -3.12 0.30
CA ALA A 113 -6.72 -2.15 1.34
C ALA A 113 -6.47 -2.70 2.75
N THR A 114 -6.76 -3.98 2.96
CA THR A 114 -6.52 -4.67 4.24
C THR A 114 -5.03 -4.72 4.56
N PHE A 115 -4.20 -5.07 3.58
CA PHE A 115 -2.75 -5.07 3.75
C PHE A 115 -2.20 -3.67 4.04
N LEU A 116 -2.66 -2.63 3.35
CA LEU A 116 -2.24 -1.23 3.60
C LEU A 116 -2.61 -0.75 5.00
N LEU A 117 -3.81 -1.09 5.46
CA LEU A 117 -4.25 -0.79 6.82
C LEU A 117 -3.34 -1.47 7.85
N MET A 118 -3.04 -2.76 7.66
CA MET A 118 -2.15 -3.49 8.55
C MET A 118 -0.72 -2.93 8.51
N THR A 119 -0.18 -2.57 7.35
CA THR A 119 1.11 -1.89 7.22
C THR A 119 1.13 -0.57 7.97
N SER A 120 0.06 0.24 7.85
CA SER A 120 -0.07 1.51 8.57
C SER A 120 -0.04 1.32 10.10
N VAL A 121 -0.79 0.34 10.61
CA VAL A 121 -0.80 0.00 12.04
C VAL A 121 0.58 -0.49 12.49
N THR A 122 1.21 -1.39 11.74
CA THR A 122 2.56 -1.90 12.06
C THR A 122 3.58 -0.76 12.14
N LEU A 123 3.54 0.20 11.22
CA LEU A 123 4.43 1.36 11.21
C LEU A 123 4.15 2.33 12.37
N LEU A 124 2.87 2.55 12.71
CA LEU A 124 2.52 3.34 13.89
C LEU A 124 3.05 2.68 15.16
N VAL A 125 2.87 1.38 15.32
CA VAL A 125 3.40 0.63 16.47
C VAL A 125 4.93 0.74 16.52
N ALA A 126 5.61 0.58 15.37
CA ALA A 126 7.06 0.73 15.26
C ALA A 126 7.55 2.13 15.67
N ALA A 127 6.77 3.18 15.41
CA ALA A 127 7.11 4.54 15.81
C ALA A 127 7.13 4.74 17.34
N PHE A 128 6.35 3.95 18.08
CA PHE A 128 6.19 4.06 19.54
C PHE A 128 6.87 2.93 20.33
N THR A 129 7.41 1.92 19.65
CA THR A 129 8.12 0.81 20.29
C THR A 129 9.61 0.85 19.94
N PRO A 130 10.53 0.72 20.92
CA PRO A 130 11.95 0.64 20.63
C PRO A 130 12.21 -0.62 19.79
N GLU A 131 12.75 -0.45 18.58
CA GLU A 131 13.08 -1.59 17.73
C GLU A 131 14.13 -2.48 18.40
N PRO A 132 14.00 -3.82 18.32
CA PRO A 132 15.05 -4.71 18.76
C PRO A 132 16.32 -4.39 17.98
N ALA A 133 17.47 -4.32 18.67
CA ALA A 133 18.75 -4.01 18.06
C ALA A 133 18.97 -4.83 16.79
N GLN A 134 19.36 -4.17 15.69
CA GLN A 134 19.65 -4.79 14.40
C GLN A 134 20.56 -6.01 14.61
N THR A 135 19.99 -7.20 14.52
CA THR A 135 20.76 -8.43 14.48
C THR A 135 21.20 -8.58 13.03
N THR A 136 22.44 -8.17 12.76
CA THR A 136 23.12 -8.48 11.51
C THR A 136 23.01 -9.98 11.27
N MET A 137 22.48 -10.37 10.11
CA MET A 137 22.52 -11.78 9.72
C MET A 137 23.99 -12.23 9.78
N PRO A 138 24.31 -13.38 10.42
CA PRO A 138 25.62 -13.98 10.21
C PRO A 138 25.76 -14.23 8.71
N ARG A 139 26.83 -13.67 8.13
CA ARG A 139 27.19 -13.85 6.72
C ARG A 139 27.43 -15.31 6.41
#